data_AF-A0A4Q2QS63-F1
#
_entry.id   AF-A0A4Q2QS63-F1
#
_cell.length_a   1.000
_cell.length_b   1.000
_cell.length_c   1.000
_cell.angle_alpha   90.00
_cell.angle_beta   90.00
_cell.angle_gamma   90.00
#
_symmetry.space_group_name_H-M   'P 1'
#
loop_
_entity.id
_entity.type
_entity.pdbx_description
1 polymer ?
#
loop_
_entity_poly.entity_id
_entity_poly.type
_entity_poly.pdbx_seq_one_letter_code
_entity_poly.pdbx_strand_id
1 'polypeptide(L)'
;QQMSLQNTFEAIAREWHQSKADRWSLRYRDEIIDTFEKDIFPYIGKRPIAEIKPMELLEALRKMEKRGALEKMRKVRQRCGEVFRYAIVTGRADYNPAPDLASALATPKKVHFPFLTANELPHFLNDLAGYTGSIITKTATQII
;
A
#
# COMPACT_ATOMS: atom_id res chain seq x y z
N GLN A 1 29.49 10.88 17.22
CA GLN A 1 28.30 11.26 16.42
C GLN A 1 27.68 9.97 15.88
N GLN A 2 26.61 9.46 16.49
CA GLN A 2 25.95 8.19 16.09
C GLN A 2 24.43 8.37 15.83
N MET A 3 23.92 9.61 15.97
CA MET A 3 22.49 9.97 15.91
C MET A 3 21.91 10.07 14.49
N SER A 4 22.71 10.01 13.43
CA SER A 4 22.23 10.27 12.06
C SER A 4 21.60 9.04 11.38
N LEU A 5 22.00 7.82 11.73
CA LEU A 5 21.50 6.60 11.06
C LEU A 5 20.16 6.10 11.64
N GLN A 6 19.90 6.31 12.94
CA GLN A 6 18.68 5.85 13.60
C GLN A 6 17.44 6.72 13.31
N ASN A 7 17.64 7.96 12.85
CA ASN A 7 16.54 8.90 12.58
C ASN A 7 16.18 8.99 11.09
N THR A 8 16.67 8.07 10.27
CA THR A 8 16.31 8.00 8.85
C THR A 8 14.92 7.44 8.66
N PHE A 9 14.24 7.83 7.58
CA PHE A 9 12.91 7.29 7.28
C PHE A 9 12.92 5.77 7.19
N GLU A 10 13.96 5.17 6.61
CA GLU A 10 14.09 3.71 6.52
C GLU A 10 14.17 3.07 7.92
N ALA A 11 15.02 3.60 8.80
CA ALA A 11 15.16 3.06 10.16
C ALA A 11 13.83 3.12 10.93
N ILE A 12 13.14 4.25 10.86
CA ILE A 12 11.84 4.43 11.54
C ILE A 12 10.74 3.58 10.90
N ALA A 13 10.74 3.44 9.57
CA ALA A 13 9.79 2.57 8.88
C ALA A 13 9.97 1.10 9.27
N ARG A 14 11.20 0.63 9.43
CA ARG A 14 11.50 -0.74 9.90
C ARG A 14 11.11 -0.94 11.37
N GLU A 15 11.37 0.04 12.23
CA GLU A 15 10.95 0.02 13.65
C GLU A 15 9.41 -0.02 13.76
N TRP A 16 8.72 0.84 13.02
CA TRP A 16 7.26 0.83 12.92
C TRP A 16 6.72 -0.50 12.39
N HIS A 17 7.34 -1.04 11.34
CA HIS A 17 6.94 -2.32 10.74
C HIS A 17 7.04 -3.46 11.75
N GLN A 18 8.15 -3.55 12.51
CA GLN A 18 8.31 -4.53 13.59
C GLN A 18 7.25 -4.35 14.69
N SER A 19 6.94 -3.12 15.09
CA SER A 19 5.91 -2.84 16.11
C SER A 19 4.50 -3.29 15.69
N LYS A 20 4.24 -3.38 14.38
CA LYS A 20 2.95 -3.81 13.81
C LYS A 20 2.96 -5.26 13.32
N ALA A 21 4.14 -5.89 13.25
CA ALA A 21 4.32 -7.21 12.65
C ALA A 21 3.44 -8.28 13.29
N ASP A 22 3.20 -8.19 14.61
CA ASP A 22 2.37 -9.15 15.35
C ASP A 22 0.89 -9.14 14.93
N ARG A 23 0.40 -8.00 14.40
CA ARG A 23 -0.99 -7.83 13.97
C ARG A 23 -1.22 -8.26 12.51
N TRP A 24 -0.16 -8.57 11.78
CA TRP A 24 -0.21 -8.85 10.35
C TRP A 24 0.23 -10.28 10.06
N SER A 25 -0.37 -10.90 9.05
CA SER A 25 0.13 -12.19 8.55
C SER A 25 1.55 -12.02 7.99
N LEU A 26 2.35 -13.09 8.05
CA LEU A 26 3.73 -13.12 7.54
C LEU A 26 3.79 -12.60 6.10
N ARG A 27 2.90 -13.07 5.23
CA ARG A 27 2.85 -12.60 3.84
C ARG A 27 2.59 -11.09 3.72
N TYR A 28 1.63 -10.59 4.49
CA TYR A 28 1.23 -9.19 4.39
C TYR A 28 2.31 -8.24 4.90
N ARG A 29 3.02 -8.59 5.99
CA ARG A 29 4.15 -7.80 6.47
C ARG A 29 5.30 -7.78 5.44
N ASP A 30 5.61 -8.90 4.80
CA ASP A 30 6.69 -8.99 3.82
C ASP A 30 6.35 -8.17 2.56
N GLU A 31 5.08 -8.16 2.11
CA GLU A 31 4.63 -7.30 1.01
C GLU A 31 4.77 -5.79 1.33
N ILE A 32 4.52 -5.37 2.58
CA ILE A 32 4.65 -3.97 2.98
C ILE A 32 6.11 -3.51 2.89
N ILE A 33 7.05 -4.27 3.47
CA ILE A 33 8.45 -3.86 3.49
C ILE A 33 9.07 -3.91 2.09
N ASP A 34 8.74 -4.93 1.29
CA ASP A 34 9.18 -5.04 -0.11
C ASP A 34 8.73 -3.83 -0.94
N THR A 35 7.49 -3.38 -0.74
CA THR A 35 6.98 -2.18 -1.42
C THR A 35 7.76 -0.93 -0.99
N PHE A 36 8.08 -0.80 0.30
CA PHE A 36 8.88 0.32 0.79
C PHE A 36 10.31 0.30 0.23
N GLU A 37 10.93 -0.87 0.17
CA GLU A 37 12.28 -1.07 -0.38
C GLU A 37 12.38 -0.74 -1.87
N LYS A 38 11.34 -1.05 -2.65
CA LYS A 38 11.31 -0.79 -4.10
C LYS A 38 10.89 0.63 -4.45
N ASP A 39 9.91 1.19 -3.74
CA ASP A 39 9.23 2.41 -4.17
C ASP A 39 9.52 3.65 -3.32
N ILE A 40 9.99 3.49 -2.08
CA ILE A 40 10.13 4.61 -1.13
C ILE A 40 11.57 4.81 -0.65
N PHE A 41 12.22 3.77 -0.14
CA PHE A 41 13.59 3.85 0.40
C PHE A 41 14.64 4.36 -0.59
N PRO A 42 14.58 4.04 -1.90
CA PRO A 42 15.54 4.55 -2.87
C PRO A 42 15.52 6.09 -3.01
N TYR A 43 14.41 6.74 -2.63
CA TYR A 43 14.24 8.18 -2.79
C TYR A 43 14.37 8.93 -1.46
N ILE A 44 13.67 8.49 -0.42
CA ILE A 44 13.62 9.20 0.88
C ILE A 44 14.17 8.38 2.05
N GLY A 45 14.51 7.11 1.84
CA GLY A 45 14.87 6.18 2.93
C GLY A 45 16.08 6.62 3.74
N LYS A 46 17.11 7.14 3.08
CA LYS A 46 18.35 7.61 3.72
C LYS A 46 18.25 9.01 4.34
N ARG A 47 17.14 9.72 4.10
CA ARG A 47 16.94 11.09 4.59
C ARG A 47 16.45 11.02 6.06
N PRO A 48 16.91 11.94 6.93
CA PRO A 48 16.36 12.08 8.28
C PRO A 48 14.87 12.41 8.20
N ILE A 49 14.03 11.70 8.96
CA ILE A 49 12.57 11.83 8.87
C ILE A 49 12.06 13.24 9.17
N ALA A 50 12.75 13.96 10.06
CA ALA A 50 12.46 15.36 10.40
C ALA A 50 12.75 16.34 9.24
N GLU A 51 13.65 16.00 8.32
CA GLU A 51 14.05 16.86 7.21
C GLU A 51 13.32 16.55 5.90
N ILE A 52 12.50 15.49 5.87
CA ILE A 52 11.77 15.11 4.66
C ILE A 52 10.69 16.13 4.38
N LYS A 53 10.85 16.84 3.26
CA LYS A 53 9.87 17.81 2.80
C LYS A 53 8.66 17.10 2.18
N PRO A 54 7.46 17.70 2.24
CA PRO A 54 6.27 17.15 1.60
C PRO A 54 6.49 16.86 0.11
N MET A 55 7.24 17.72 -0.58
CA MET A 55 7.53 17.60 -1.99
C MET A 55 8.36 16.36 -2.33
N GLU A 56 9.33 15.98 -1.48
CA GLU A 56 10.14 14.77 -1.70
C GLU A 56 9.29 13.49 -1.60
N LEU A 57 8.39 13.43 -0.60
CA LEU A 57 7.43 12.33 -0.49
C LEU A 57 6.47 12.30 -1.68
N LEU A 58 5.98 13.47 -2.13
CA LEU A 58 5.11 13.58 -3.30
C LEU A 58 5.79 13.06 -4.56
N GLU A 59 7.05 13.39 -4.78
CA GLU A 59 7.82 12.92 -5.94
C GLU A 59 7.99 11.40 -5.95
N ALA A 60 8.23 10.78 -4.79
CA ALA A 60 8.26 9.33 -4.66
C ALA A 60 6.89 8.71 -5.01
N LEU A 61 5.80 9.27 -4.48
CA LEU A 61 4.44 8.78 -4.75
C LEU A 61 4.02 8.97 -6.22
N ARG A 62 4.41 10.09 -6.86
CA ARG A 62 4.16 10.34 -8.29
C ARG A 62 4.85 9.34 -9.21
N LYS A 63 6.00 8.78 -8.81
CA LYS A 63 6.65 7.71 -9.60
C LYS A 63 5.82 6.44 -9.62
N MET A 64 5.13 6.10 -8.53
CA MET A 64 4.17 4.99 -8.52
C MET A 64 2.90 5.31 -9.31
N GLU A 65 2.43 6.55 -9.24
CA GLU A 65 1.30 7.04 -10.05
C GLU A 65 1.58 6.87 -11.55
N LYS A 66 2.76 7.30 -12.02
CA LYS A 66 3.19 7.15 -13.43
C LYS A 66 3.28 5.70 -13.90
N ARG A 67 3.47 4.74 -13.00
CA ARG A 67 3.47 3.30 -13.32
C ARG A 67 2.06 2.71 -13.40
N GLY A 68 1.01 3.49 -13.14
CA GLY A 68 -0.39 3.03 -13.13
C GLY A 68 -0.81 2.32 -11.85
N ALA A 69 0.05 2.26 -10.83
CA ALA A 69 -0.19 1.52 -9.59
C ALA A 69 -0.95 2.36 -8.54
N LEU A 70 -2.09 2.94 -8.91
CA LEU A 70 -2.80 3.93 -8.10
C LEU A 70 -3.28 3.38 -6.73
N GLU A 71 -3.80 2.15 -6.69
CA GLU A 71 -4.21 1.53 -5.42
C GLU A 71 -3.02 1.25 -4.50
N LYS A 72 -1.90 0.77 -5.06
CA LYS A 72 -0.67 0.56 -4.30
C LYS A 72 -0.14 1.89 -3.77
N MET A 73 -0.08 2.92 -4.61
CA MET A 73 0.32 4.28 -4.23
C MET A 73 -0.51 4.84 -3.07
N ARG A 74 -1.84 4.67 -3.10
CA ARG A 74 -2.72 5.08 -1.99
C ARG A 74 -2.40 4.34 -0.69
N LYS A 75 -2.22 3.01 -0.75
CA LYS A 75 -1.84 2.19 0.41
C LYS A 75 -0.49 2.62 0.97
N VAL A 76 0.51 2.79 0.11
CA VAL A 76 1.86 3.23 0.49
C VAL A 76 1.83 4.62 1.13
N ARG A 77 1.11 5.59 0.56
CA ARG A 77 0.92 6.92 1.16
C ARG A 77 0.35 6.81 2.58
N GLN A 78 -0.67 5.99 2.77
CA GLN A 78 -1.26 5.77 4.10
C GLN A 78 -0.23 5.20 5.08
N ARG A 79 0.55 4.20 4.66
CA ARG A 79 1.62 3.62 5.47
C ARG A 79 2.73 4.61 5.78
N CYS A 80 3.17 5.43 4.81
CA CYS A 80 4.11 6.52 5.06
C CYS A 80 3.56 7.46 6.13
N GLY A 81 2.27 7.82 6.07
CA GLY A 81 1.62 8.64 7.09
C GLY A 81 1.60 7.99 8.48
N GLU A 82 1.47 6.66 8.56
CA GLU A 82 1.59 5.93 9.83
C GLU A 82 3.03 5.95 10.38
N VAL A 83 4.04 5.81 9.50
CA VAL A 83 5.45 5.92 9.87
C VAL A 83 5.77 7.33 10.39
N PHE A 84 5.32 8.39 9.71
CA PHE A 84 5.48 9.76 10.20
C PHE A 84 4.77 9.98 11.54
N ARG A 85 3.56 9.42 11.71
CA ARG A 85 2.84 9.51 12.99
C ARG A 85 3.58 8.80 14.12
N TYR A 86 4.19 7.64 13.82
CA TYR A 86 5.04 6.93 14.78
C TYR A 86 6.30 7.73 15.12
N ALA A 87 6.93 8.36 14.14
CA ALA A 87 8.06 9.26 14.35
C ALA A 87 7.69 10.45 15.25
N ILE A 88 6.49 11.02 15.07
CA ILE A 88 5.98 12.12 15.91
C ILE A 88 5.77 11.67 17.35
N VAL A 89 5.11 10.52 17.55
CA VAL A 89 4.88 9.97 18.90
C VAL A 89 6.19 9.66 19.62
N THR A 90 7.23 9.29 18.88
CA THR A 90 8.57 9.01 19.43
C THR A 90 9.47 10.25 19.50
N GLY A 91 8.97 11.44 19.16
CA GLY A 91 9.71 12.71 19.25
C GLY A 91 10.80 12.89 18.19
N ARG A 92 10.74 12.15 17.08
CA ARG A 92 11.75 12.15 15.99
C ARG A 92 11.31 12.96 14.77
N ALA A 93 10.06 13.40 14.73
CA ALA A 93 9.51 14.31 13.72
C ALA A 93 8.43 15.19 14.37
N ASP A 94 8.19 16.37 13.82
CA ASP A 94 7.14 17.28 14.31
C ASP A 94 5.90 17.32 13.41
N TYR A 95 6.03 16.87 12.17
CA TYR A 95 5.00 17.05 11.15
C TYR A 95 4.85 15.83 10.25
N ASN A 96 3.60 15.57 9.82
CA ASN A 96 3.24 14.48 8.92
C ASN A 96 2.73 15.06 7.59
N PRO A 97 3.49 14.97 6.49
CA PRO A 97 3.06 15.48 5.19
C PRO A 97 2.06 14.58 4.45
N ALA A 98 1.95 13.30 4.82
CA ALA A 98 1.14 12.32 4.09
C ALA A 98 -0.36 12.68 3.91
N PRO A 99 -1.09 13.25 4.90
CA PRO A 99 -2.47 13.66 4.71
C PRO A 99 -2.61 14.83 3.72
N ASP A 100 -1.70 15.80 3.74
CA ASP A 100 -1.74 16.95 2.82
C ASP A 100 -1.46 16.55 1.37
N LEU A 101 -0.64 15.51 1.16
CA LEU A 101 -0.42 14.95 -0.18
C LEU A 101 -1.65 14.25 -0.76
N ALA A 102 -2.69 14.01 0.04
CA ALA A 102 -3.88 13.32 -0.42
C ALA A 102 -4.69 14.11 -1.45
N SER A 103 -4.72 15.44 -1.31
CA SER A 103 -5.39 16.34 -2.25
C SER A 103 -4.57 16.55 -3.53
N ALA A 104 -3.25 16.38 -3.48
CA ALA A 104 -2.34 16.63 -4.59
C ALA A 104 -2.13 15.42 -5.53
N LEU A 105 -2.55 14.22 -5.12
CA LEU A 105 -2.38 12.96 -5.88
C LEU A 105 -3.67 12.58 -6.61
N ALA A 106 -3.54 11.96 -7.78
CA ALA A 106 -4.70 11.47 -8.52
C ALA A 106 -5.44 10.42 -7.70
N THR A 107 -6.75 10.62 -7.52
CA THR A 107 -7.58 9.65 -6.83
C THR A 107 -7.92 8.51 -7.81
N PRO A 108 -7.59 7.24 -7.51
CA PRO A 108 -8.05 6.13 -8.33
C PRO A 108 -9.57 6.15 -8.40
N LYS A 109 -10.11 6.16 -9.62
CA LYS A 109 -11.54 5.92 -9.82
C LYS A 109 -11.82 4.50 -9.35
N LYS A 110 -12.64 4.38 -8.31
CA LYS A 110 -13.09 3.08 -7.80
C LYS A 110 -13.94 2.43 -8.89
N VAL A 111 -13.42 1.36 -9.50
CA VAL A 111 -14.22 0.50 -10.36
C VAL A 111 -14.95 -0.47 -9.44
N HIS A 112 -16.28 -0.39 -9.44
CA HIS A 112 -17.10 -1.38 -8.77
C HIS A 112 -17.21 -2.60 -9.70
N PHE A 113 -16.90 -3.78 -9.19
CA PHE A 113 -17.23 -5.01 -9.90
C PHE A 113 -18.75 -5.23 -9.78
N PRO A 114 -19.51 -5.19 -10.88
CA PRO A 114 -20.95 -5.38 -10.84
C PRO A 114 -21.27 -6.78 -10.32
N PHE A 115 -22.32 -6.90 -9.52
CA PHE A 115 -22.85 -8.20 -9.12
C PHE A 115 -23.61 -8.82 -10.29
N LEU A 116 -23.63 -10.14 -10.35
CA LEU A 116 -24.38 -10.89 -11.36
C LEU A 116 -25.89 -10.71 -11.10
N THR A 117 -26.64 -10.19 -12.07
CA THR A 117 -28.10 -10.08 -11.94
C THR A 117 -28.80 -11.41 -12.23
N ALA A 118 -30.04 -11.58 -11.75
CA ALA A 118 -30.81 -12.80 -11.97
C ALA A 118 -31.01 -13.16 -13.46
N ASN A 119 -31.06 -12.14 -14.33
CA ASN A 119 -31.19 -12.34 -15.79
C ASN A 119 -29.88 -12.79 -16.45
N GLU A 120 -28.73 -12.49 -15.84
CA GLU A 120 -27.41 -12.90 -16.33
C GLU A 120 -27.01 -14.29 -15.82
N LEU A 121 -27.67 -14.78 -14.76
CA LEU A 121 -27.41 -16.07 -14.14
C LEU A 121 -27.54 -17.27 -15.11
N PRO A 122 -28.57 -17.36 -15.99
CA PRO A 122 -28.66 -18.47 -16.94
C PRO A 122 -27.49 -18.50 -17.93
N HIS A 123 -27.01 -17.33 -18.36
CA HIS A 123 -25.88 -17.21 -19.27
C HIS A 123 -24.58 -17.65 -18.59
N PHE A 124 -24.35 -17.17 -17.36
CA PHE A 124 -23.21 -17.57 -16.55
C PHE A 124 -23.18 -19.08 -16.27
N LEU A 125 -24.31 -19.69 -15.93
CA LEU A 125 -24.40 -21.13 -15.68
C LEU A 125 -24.10 -21.96 -16.95
N ASN A 126 -24.52 -21.47 -18.12
CA ASN A 126 -24.22 -22.11 -19.39
C ASN A 126 -22.71 -22.05 -19.72
N ASP A 127 -22.08 -20.89 -19.52
CA ASP A 127 -20.63 -20.74 -19.70
C ASP A 127 -19.84 -21.58 -18.68
N LEU A 128 -20.32 -21.65 -17.43
CA LEU A 128 -19.75 -22.49 -16.39
C LEU A 128 -19.84 -23.98 -16.74
N ALA A 129 -20.93 -24.42 -17.36
CA ALA A 129 -21.08 -25.79 -17.84
C ALA A 129 -20.02 -26.13 -18.90
N GLY A 130 -19.70 -25.17 -19.78
CA GLY A 130 -18.64 -25.27 -20.78
C GLY A 130 -17.20 -25.04 -20.26
N TYR A 131 -17.04 -24.61 -19.01
CA TYR A 131 -15.71 -24.35 -18.43
C TYR A 131 -14.88 -25.64 -18.31
N THR A 132 -13.73 -25.66 -18.97
CA THR A 132 -12.76 -26.77 -19.03
C THR A 132 -11.53 -26.57 -18.13
N GLY A 133 -11.52 -25.50 -17.32
CA GLY A 133 -10.43 -25.22 -16.38
C GLY A 133 -10.51 -26.06 -15.11
N SER A 134 -10.20 -25.46 -13.96
CA SER A 134 -10.16 -26.18 -12.68
C SER A 134 -11.53 -26.80 -12.32
N ILE A 135 -11.58 -28.12 -12.21
CA ILE A 135 -12.77 -28.88 -11.76
C ILE A 135 -13.18 -28.44 -10.35
N ILE A 136 -12.22 -28.14 -9.47
CA ILE A 136 -12.49 -27.66 -8.11
C ILE A 136 -13.23 -26.33 -8.16
N THR A 137 -12.81 -25.39 -9.01
CA THR A 137 -13.46 -24.08 -9.17
C THR A 137 -14.86 -24.22 -9.75
N LYS A 138 -15.03 -25.13 -10.74
CA LYS A 138 -16.33 -25.43 -11.34
C LYS A 138 -17.32 -25.98 -10.31
N THR A 139 -16.92 -27.03 -9.59
CA THR A 139 -17.75 -27.67 -8.57
C THR A 139 -18.05 -26.71 -7.41
N ALA A 140 -17.08 -25.93 -6.94
CA ALA A 140 -17.29 -24.95 -5.88
C ALA A 140 -18.34 -23.90 -6.26
N THR A 141 -18.39 -23.49 -7.53
CA THR A 141 -19.36 -22.50 -8.03
C THR A 141 -20.79 -23.06 -8.14
N GLN A 142 -20.93 -24.39 -8.21
CA GLN A 142 -22.24 -25.07 -8.33
C GLN A 142 -22.92 -25.36 -6.98
N ILE A 143 -22.17 -25.31 -5.87
CA ILE A 143 -22.65 -25.66 -4.52
C ILE A 143 -23.24 -24.44 -3.78
N ILE A 144 -23.04 -23.24 -4.31
CA ILE A 144 -23.54 -21.96 -3.76
C ILE A 144 -24.98 -21.74 -4.23
#